data_AF-A0AAV0WIB9-F1
#
_entry.id   AF-A0AAV0WIB9-F1
#
_cell.length_a   1.000
_cell.length_b   1.000
_cell.length_c   1.000
_cell.angle_alpha   90.00
_cell.angle_beta   90.00
_cell.angle_gamma   90.00
#
_symmetry.space_group_name_H-M   'P 1'
#
loop_
_entity.id
_entity.type
_entity.pdbx_description
1 polymer ?
#
loop_
_entity_poly.entity_id
_entity_poly.type
_entity_poly.pdbx_seq_one_letter_code
_entity_poly.pdbx_strand_id
1 'polypeptide(L)'
;MECTYIGNFDVHNLNKKRRLIGQAKEKVISSVVIKSVSCETFREKEANRLMTNGDFEPAVIPTGNCLRTLKSKKLSNERRNKDSLIS
;
A
#
# COMPACT_ATOMS: atom_id res chain seq x y z
N MET A 1 32.75 -15.61 -1.58
CA MET A 1 31.68 -16.38 -0.94
C MET A 1 30.40 -15.99 -1.64
N GLU A 2 30.06 -16.70 -2.70
CA GLU A 2 28.86 -16.43 -3.51
C GLU A 2 27.70 -17.18 -2.88
N CYS A 3 26.75 -16.44 -2.33
CA CYS A 3 25.56 -17.00 -1.71
C CYS A 3 24.49 -17.20 -2.78
N THR A 4 24.42 -18.39 -3.37
CA THR A 4 23.31 -18.79 -4.24
C THR A 4 22.20 -19.39 -3.39
N TYR A 5 21.10 -18.65 -3.25
CA TYR A 5 19.89 -19.18 -2.63
C TYR A 5 19.30 -20.26 -3.55
N ILE A 6 19.16 -21.49 -3.03
CA ILE A 6 18.44 -22.59 -3.70
C ILE A 6 17.20 -22.88 -2.86
N GLY A 7 16.05 -22.58 -3.43
CA GLY A 7 14.72 -22.72 -2.87
C GLY A 7 13.74 -22.72 -4.04
N ASN A 8 12.53 -23.22 -3.84
CA ASN A 8 11.55 -23.32 -4.91
C ASN A 8 10.97 -21.92 -5.25
N PHE A 9 11.74 -21.11 -5.98
CA PHE A 9 11.42 -19.70 -6.29
C PHE A 9 10.38 -19.53 -7.40
N ASP A 10 9.87 -20.64 -7.96
CA ASP A 10 9.02 -20.62 -9.15
C ASP A 10 7.51 -20.41 -8.85
N VAL A 11 7.12 -20.21 -7.59
CA VAL A 11 5.69 -20.24 -7.19
C VAL A 11 5.09 -18.86 -6.89
N HIS A 12 5.91 -17.81 -6.83
CA HIS A 12 5.40 -16.45 -6.68
C HIS A 12 5.65 -15.64 -7.95
N ASN A 13 4.60 -15.55 -8.78
CA ASN A 13 4.47 -14.53 -9.81
C ASN A 13 4.75 -13.15 -9.19
N LEU A 14 6.00 -12.68 -9.30
CA LEU A 14 6.54 -11.44 -8.74
C LEU A 14 5.78 -10.17 -9.14
N ASN A 15 4.86 -10.25 -10.11
CA ASN A 15 4.43 -9.08 -10.88
C ASN A 15 2.99 -8.60 -10.65
N LYS A 16 2.26 -9.09 -9.64
CA LYS A 16 0.91 -8.57 -9.37
C LYS A 16 0.75 -8.17 -7.91
N LYS A 17 1.27 -6.98 -7.57
CA LYS A 17 0.88 -6.26 -6.34
C LYS A 17 -0.65 -6.26 -6.23
N ARG A 18 -1.19 -6.65 -5.06
CA ARG A 18 -2.63 -6.83 -4.87
C ARG A 18 -3.39 -5.51 -5.08
N ARG A 19 -4.45 -5.54 -5.88
CA ARG A 19 -5.39 -4.41 -5.99
C ARG A 19 -6.18 -4.30 -4.68
N LEU A 20 -6.18 -3.13 -4.05
CA LEU A 20 -7.03 -2.84 -2.90
C LEU A 20 -8.49 -2.72 -3.36
N ILE A 21 -9.32 -3.67 -2.94
CA ILE A 21 -10.75 -3.74 -3.31
C ILE A 21 -11.59 -3.83 -2.02
N GLY A 22 -12.78 -3.22 -2.02
CA GLY A 22 -13.76 -3.31 -0.93
C GLY A 22 -13.20 -2.85 0.43
N GLN A 23 -13.46 -3.65 1.47
CA GLN A 23 -13.10 -3.33 2.86
C GLN A 23 -11.61 -3.02 3.08
N ALA A 24 -10.71 -3.65 2.32
CA ALA A 24 -9.27 -3.39 2.44
C ALA A 24 -8.93 -1.94 2.03
N LYS A 25 -9.63 -1.41 1.03
CA LYS A 25 -9.49 -0.02 0.59
C LYS A 25 -9.99 0.95 1.66
N GLU A 26 -11.10 0.64 2.31
CA GLU A 26 -11.68 1.48 3.37
C GLU A 26 -10.78 1.54 4.62
N LYS A 27 -10.16 0.41 5.00
CA LYS A 27 -9.16 0.36 6.08
C LYS A 27 -7.95 1.25 5.79
N VAL A 28 -7.49 1.26 4.54
CA VAL A 28 -6.40 2.14 4.08
C VAL A 28 -6.84 3.60 4.13
N ILE A 29 -8.03 3.93 3.63
CA ILE A 29 -8.55 5.31 3.64
C ILE A 29 -8.68 5.83 5.06
N SER A 30 -9.29 5.06 5.96
CA SER A 30 -9.50 5.46 7.35
C SER A 30 -8.17 5.66 8.09
N SER A 31 -7.16 4.84 7.84
CA SER A 31 -5.84 5.01 8.48
C SER A 31 -5.04 6.18 7.89
N VAL A 32 -4.98 6.32 6.57
CA VAL A 32 -4.12 7.31 5.91
C VAL A 32 -4.77 8.70 5.82
N VAL A 33 -6.09 8.78 5.67
CA VAL A 33 -6.82 10.05 5.52
C VAL A 33 -7.36 10.53 6.86
N ILE A 34 -8.07 9.67 7.61
CA ILE A 34 -8.73 10.07 8.86
C ILE A 34 -7.73 10.12 10.02
N LYS A 35 -6.93 9.07 10.21
CA LYS A 35 -5.93 8.99 11.30
C LYS A 35 -4.59 9.65 10.95
N SER A 36 -4.52 10.36 9.81
CA SER A 36 -3.35 11.10 9.32
C SER A 36 -2.01 10.33 9.31
N VAL A 37 -2.05 8.99 9.20
CA VAL A 37 -0.83 8.17 9.14
C VAL A 37 -0.17 8.31 7.77
N SER A 38 1.16 8.34 7.74
CA SER A 38 1.92 8.32 6.48
C SER A 38 1.68 7.00 5.72
N CYS A 39 1.82 7.02 4.39
CA CYS A 39 1.61 5.82 3.57
C CYS A 39 2.67 4.74 3.89
N GLU A 40 3.85 5.18 4.28
CA GLU A 40 5.05 4.43 4.59
C GLU A 40 4.87 3.70 5.91
N THR A 41 4.46 4.42 6.97
CA THR A 41 4.15 3.82 8.28
C THR A 41 2.98 2.86 8.20
N PHE A 42 1.99 3.11 7.33
CA PHE A 42 0.93 2.14 7.08
C PHE A 42 1.48 0.84 6.45
N ARG A 43 2.38 0.95 5.47
CA ARG A 43 3.04 -0.21 4.85
C ARG A 43 3.89 -0.99 5.84
N GLU A 44 4.67 -0.31 6.67
CA GLU A 44 5.48 -0.95 7.71
C GLU A 44 4.61 -1.72 8.72
N LYS A 45 3.48 -1.14 9.15
CA LYS A 45 2.55 -1.83 10.04
C LYS A 45 1.93 -3.08 9.41
N GLU A 46 1.53 -3.00 8.15
CA GLU A 46 1.00 -4.18 7.44
C GLU A 46 2.10 -5.21 7.14
N ALA A 47 3.33 -4.79 6.88
CA ALA A 47 4.49 -5.66 6.77
C ALA A 47 4.72 -6.42 8.06
N ASN A 48 4.82 -5.72 9.19
CA ASN A 48 4.98 -6.33 10.50
C ASN A 48 3.83 -7.28 10.89
N ARG A 49 2.61 -7.05 10.37
CA ARG A 49 1.46 -7.94 10.62
C ARG A 49 1.50 -9.22 9.78
N LEU A 50 2.04 -9.14 8.57
CA LEU A 50 1.96 -10.20 7.57
C LEU A 50 3.26 -11.00 7.43
N MET A 51 4.39 -10.43 7.82
CA MET A 51 5.71 -11.04 7.69
C MET A 51 6.14 -11.71 8.99
N THR A 52 6.78 -12.87 8.87
CA THR A 52 7.62 -13.43 9.92
C THR A 52 9.10 -13.11 9.65
N ASN A 53 9.95 -13.28 10.65
CA ASN A 53 11.38 -12.92 10.54
C ASN A 53 12.05 -13.71 9.41
N GLY A 54 12.57 -12.99 8.40
CA GLY A 54 13.28 -13.57 7.26
C GLY A 54 12.46 -13.70 5.97
N ASP A 55 11.15 -13.38 6.01
CA ASP A 55 10.31 -13.41 4.81
C ASP A 55 10.59 -12.25 3.85
N PHE A 56 10.34 -12.48 2.56
CA PHE A 56 10.33 -11.41 1.55
C PHE A 56 9.11 -10.50 1.72
N GLU A 57 9.19 -9.24 1.28
CA GLU A 57 8.05 -8.30 1.35
C GLU A 57 6.82 -8.92 0.62
N PRO A 58 5.69 -9.10 1.32
CA PRO A 58 4.56 -9.81 0.74
C PRO A 58 3.93 -8.98 -0.38
N ALA A 59 3.66 -9.62 -1.52
CA ALA A 59 3.01 -9.00 -2.68
C ALA A 59 1.60 -8.44 -2.39
N VAL A 60 1.05 -8.78 -1.21
CA VAL A 60 -0.23 -8.30 -0.69
C VAL A 60 -0.17 -6.82 -0.28
N ILE A 61 1.01 -6.29 0.06
CA ILE A 61 1.14 -4.90 0.51
C ILE A 61 1.13 -3.96 -0.70
N PRO A 62 0.22 -2.96 -0.71
CA PRO A 62 0.15 -1.97 -1.78
C PRO A 62 1.44 -1.13 -1.83
N THR A 63 1.80 -0.68 -3.04
CA THR A 63 2.96 0.22 -3.20
C THR A 63 2.67 1.60 -2.62
N GLY A 64 3.72 2.30 -2.16
CA GLY A 64 3.57 3.65 -1.61
C GLY A 64 2.91 4.64 -2.58
N ASN A 65 3.25 4.55 -3.89
CA ASN A 65 2.59 5.35 -4.93
C ASN A 65 1.08 5.05 -5.05
N CYS A 66 0.68 3.78 -4.91
CA CYS A 66 -0.74 3.41 -4.91
C CYS A 66 -1.47 4.06 -3.72
N LEU A 67 -0.88 4.05 -2.54
CA LEU A 67 -1.46 4.68 -1.35
C LEU A 67 -1.57 6.20 -1.49
N ARG A 68 -0.52 6.86 -2.01
CA ARG A 68 -0.51 8.31 -2.27
C ARG A 68 -1.59 8.73 -3.27
N THR A 69 -1.69 8.03 -4.40
CA THR A 69 -2.73 8.30 -5.41
C THR A 69 -4.12 8.09 -4.84
N LEU A 70 -4.30 7.09 -3.98
CA LEU A 70 -5.57 6.82 -3.32
C LEU A 70 -5.95 7.91 -2.31
N LYS A 71 -5.00 8.37 -1.49
CA LYS A 71 -5.15 9.52 -0.60
C LYS A 71 -5.56 10.76 -1.38
N SER A 72 -4.82 11.08 -2.45
CA SER A 72 -5.11 12.25 -3.30
C SER A 72 -6.50 12.20 -3.91
N LYS A 73 -6.93 11.04 -4.43
CA LYS A 73 -8.28 10.85 -5.00
C LYS A 73 -9.38 11.01 -3.95
N LYS A 74 -9.15 10.51 -2.73
CA LYS A 74 -10.12 10.67 -1.64
C LYS A 74 -10.24 12.13 -1.24
N LEU A 75 -9.12 12.82 -1.06
CA LEU A 75 -9.10 14.24 -0.75
C LEU A 75 -9.75 15.08 -1.85
N SER A 76 -9.47 14.81 -3.13
CA SER A 76 -10.11 15.53 -4.24
C SER A 76 -11.62 15.35 -4.28
N ASN A 77 -12.12 14.16 -3.92
CA ASN A 77 -13.56 13.90 -3.86
C ASN A 77 -14.25 14.58 -2.67
N GLU A 78 -13.52 14.84 -1.59
CA GLU A 78 -14.04 15.56 -0.41
C GLU A 78 -13.92 17.09 -0.54
N ARG A 79 -13.19 17.59 -1.54
CA ARG A 79 -13.15 19.03 -1.83
C ARG A 79 -14.52 19.50 -2.31
N ARG A 80 -15.00 20.62 -1.74
CA ARG A 80 -16.27 21.25 -2.15
C ARG A 80 -16.21 21.81 -3.58
N ASN A 81 -15.06 22.37 -3.96
CA ASN A 81 -14.83 22.96 -5.28
C ASN A 81 -13.69 22.24 -5.98
N LYS A 82 -13.82 22.10 -7.32
CA LYS A 82 -12.90 21.30 -8.14
C LYS A 82 -11.50 21.91 -8.21
N ASP A 83 -11.38 23.23 -8.11
CA ASP A 83 -10.16 24.00 -7.86
C ASP A 83 -10.54 25.37 -7.27
N SER A 84 -9.86 25.83 -6.22
CA SER A 84 -10.16 27.14 -5.61
C SER A 84 -9.37 28.31 -6.22
N LEU A 85 -8.46 28.02 -7.16
CA LEU A 85 -7.52 28.99 -7.73
C LEU A 85 -7.84 29.36 -9.20
N ILE A 86 -8.80 28.66 -9.83
CA ILE A 86 -9.22 28.88 -11.23
C ILE A 86 -10.75 29.12 -11.29
N SER A 87 -11.39 29.42 -10.16
CA SER A 87 -12.82 29.76 -10.11
C SER A 87 -13.08 31.18 -10.60
#